data_AF-A0A2J2H919-F1
#
_entry.id   AF-A0A2J2H919-F1
#
_cell.length_a   1.000
_cell.length_b   1.000
_cell.length_c   1.000
_cell.angle_alpha   90.00
_cell.angle_beta   90.00
_cell.angle_gamma   90.00
#
_symmetry.space_group_name_H-M   'P 1'
#
loop_
_entity.id
_entity.type
_entity.pdbx_description
1 polymer ?
#
loop_
_entity_poly.entity_id
_entity_poly.type
_entity_poly.pdbx_seq_one_letter_code
_entity_poly.pdbx_strand_id
1 'polypeptide(L)'
;MLTIQRSIPIPRIGLNKLINYIVFVGENPGINCSAIRDRGLDIGKGRGDITRFFQRIGIVSVDNECSVKLTDIGNTLFKTLNDDLALAKTLMHLILYSELPHYRLLIDVISENGTVSVDELHEKINQRMRELSPTAWLNDVAYKALIGLAADLDVIEVVGNRVSIKYVASVSECIRRSIVILGGQRILRFDDLSNCLRQVFRNLDNTSLINGIGDCVEPIMAPNPVNARSAYLKVIDEDCVIRRIVNTVFKTPFSPG
;
A
#
# COMPACT_ATOMS: atom_id res chain seq x y z
N MET A 1 -7.99 23.03 9.32
CA MET A 1 -6.68 23.35 8.74
C MET A 1 -5.82 22.10 8.73
N LEU A 2 -5.70 21.41 7.60
CA LEU A 2 -4.74 20.33 7.43
C LEU A 2 -3.35 20.98 7.30
N THR A 3 -2.60 21.03 8.39
CA THR A 3 -1.16 21.28 8.34
C THR A 3 -0.51 20.10 7.61
N ILE A 4 -0.49 20.15 6.28
CA ILE A 4 0.35 19.27 5.47
C ILE A 4 1.78 19.66 5.82
N GLN A 5 2.37 18.87 6.70
CA GLN A 5 3.74 18.97 7.15
C GLN A 5 4.64 19.05 5.91
N ARG A 6 5.61 20.00 5.94
CA ARG A 6 6.65 20.18 4.91
C ARG A 6 7.13 18.83 4.39
N SER A 7 7.26 18.73 3.06
CA SER A 7 7.61 17.52 2.31
C SER A 7 8.45 16.53 3.11
N ILE A 8 7.97 15.30 3.23
CA ILE A 8 8.75 14.23 3.84
C ILE A 8 9.95 14.02 2.92
N PRO A 9 11.20 14.10 3.41
CA PRO A 9 12.33 13.65 2.63
C PRO A 9 12.14 12.15 2.40
N ILE A 10 11.67 11.79 1.20
CA ILE A 10 11.64 10.41 0.74
C ILE A 10 13.07 10.10 0.35
N PRO A 11 13.75 9.23 1.11
CA PRO A 11 15.15 9.02 0.86
C PRO A 11 15.30 8.27 -0.47
N ARG A 12 16.35 8.59 -1.25
CA ARG A 12 16.68 7.88 -2.51
C ARG A 12 17.15 6.47 -2.18
N ILE A 13 16.21 5.57 -1.93
CA ILE A 13 16.50 4.26 -1.37
C ILE A 13 15.67 3.24 -2.12
N GLY A 14 16.36 2.34 -2.83
CA GLY A 14 15.71 1.22 -3.50
C GLY A 14 15.09 0.27 -2.47
N LEU A 15 14.03 -0.43 -2.88
CA LEU A 15 13.27 -1.31 -2.01
C LEU A 15 14.13 -2.33 -1.26
N ASN A 16 15.17 -2.87 -1.89
CA ASN A 16 16.09 -3.82 -1.27
C ASN A 16 16.73 -3.28 0.01
N LYS A 17 17.11 -1.99 0.05
CA LYS A 17 17.72 -1.41 1.25
C LYS A 17 16.68 -1.19 2.35
N LEU A 18 15.44 -0.86 2.00
CA LEU A 18 14.32 -0.77 2.95
C LEU A 18 13.99 -2.15 3.54
N ILE A 19 13.95 -3.19 2.71
CA ILE A 19 13.74 -4.58 3.15
C ILE A 19 14.88 -5.02 4.07
N ASN A 20 16.13 -4.85 3.66
CA ASN A 20 17.29 -5.26 4.45
C ASN A 20 17.34 -4.55 5.81
N TYR A 21 16.90 -3.29 5.87
CA TYR A 21 16.75 -2.57 7.13
C TYR A 21 15.72 -3.27 8.04
N ILE A 22 14.51 -3.57 7.52
CA ILE A 22 13.44 -4.21 8.30
C ILE A 22 13.88 -5.58 8.81
N VAL A 23 14.50 -6.39 7.94
CA VAL A 23 15.03 -7.72 8.30
C VAL A 23 16.08 -7.59 9.39
N PHE A 24 17.05 -6.68 9.24
CA PHE A 24 18.11 -6.50 10.23
C PHE A 24 17.59 -6.06 11.61
N VAL A 25 16.64 -5.13 11.66
CA VAL A 25 16.03 -4.69 12.93
C VAL A 25 15.15 -5.80 13.53
N GLY A 26 14.45 -6.57 12.71
CA GLY A 26 13.64 -7.72 13.16
C GLY A 26 14.47 -8.84 13.78
N GLU A 27 15.64 -9.12 13.21
CA GLU A 27 16.61 -10.08 13.74
C GLU A 27 17.33 -9.57 15.00
N ASN A 28 17.40 -8.24 15.19
CA ASN A 28 18.14 -7.61 16.28
C ASN A 28 17.27 -6.57 17.03
N PRO A 29 16.24 -6.99 17.79
CA PRO A 29 15.37 -6.05 18.50
C PRO A 29 16.16 -5.19 19.50
N GLY A 30 16.06 -3.88 19.37
CA GLY A 30 16.72 -2.92 20.25
C GLY A 30 18.11 -2.49 19.78
N ILE A 31 18.46 -2.80 18.53
CA ILE A 31 19.71 -2.40 17.90
C ILE A 31 19.87 -0.87 17.89
N ASN A 32 21.09 -0.39 18.15
CA ASN A 32 21.36 1.04 18.15
C ASN A 32 21.47 1.60 16.71
N CYS A 33 20.98 2.82 16.48
CA CYS A 33 21.11 3.53 15.21
C CYS A 33 22.56 3.58 14.67
N SER A 34 23.57 3.65 15.54
CA SER A 34 24.98 3.59 15.12
C SER A 34 25.30 2.29 14.39
N ALA A 35 24.92 1.14 14.97
CA ALA A 35 25.16 -0.17 14.39
C ALA A 35 24.42 -0.38 13.07
N ILE A 36 23.20 0.15 12.93
CA ILE A 36 22.46 0.13 11.65
C ILE A 36 23.23 0.89 10.57
N ARG A 37 23.77 2.08 10.92
CA ARG A 37 24.56 2.91 10.01
C ARG A 37 25.91 2.28 9.67
N ASP A 38 26.59 1.67 10.63
CA ASP A 38 27.88 1.00 10.42
C ASP A 38 27.75 -0.18 9.44
N ARG A 39 26.56 -0.82 9.42
CA ARG A 39 26.20 -1.85 8.43
C ARG A 39 25.78 -1.28 7.06
N GLY A 40 25.82 0.04 6.89
CA GLY A 40 25.41 0.73 5.67
C GLY A 40 23.91 0.70 5.40
N LEU A 41 23.09 0.30 6.38
CA LEU A 41 21.65 0.14 6.23
C LEU A 41 20.88 1.43 6.44
N ASP A 42 21.46 2.44 7.09
CA ASP A 42 20.88 3.79 7.19
C ASP A 42 21.86 4.85 6.65
N ILE A 43 21.36 6.04 6.35
CA ILE A 43 22.10 7.21 5.87
C ILE A 43 21.76 8.44 6.71
N GLY A 44 22.60 9.47 6.67
CA GLY A 44 22.33 10.73 7.37
C GLY A 44 22.81 10.76 8.84
N LYS A 45 22.73 11.95 9.44
CA LYS A 45 23.19 12.24 10.81
C LYS A 45 22.12 11.90 11.86
N GLY A 46 22.53 11.72 13.12
CA GLY A 46 21.61 11.43 14.23
C GLY A 46 20.98 10.05 14.09
N ARG A 47 19.64 9.99 14.17
CA ARG A 47 18.85 8.75 14.06
C ARG A 47 18.95 8.05 12.69
N GLY A 48 19.33 8.78 11.64
CA GLY A 48 19.32 8.28 10.26
C GLY A 48 18.02 8.57 9.52
N ASP A 49 18.08 8.68 8.21
CA ASP A 49 16.95 9.09 7.35
C ASP A 49 15.95 7.94 7.15
N ILE A 50 16.42 6.69 7.04
CA ILE A 50 15.54 5.51 6.96
C ILE A 50 14.84 5.29 8.29
N THR A 51 15.58 5.34 9.40
CA THR A 51 15.00 5.18 10.73
C THR A 51 13.92 6.23 10.97
N ARG A 52 14.16 7.50 10.63
CA ARG A 52 13.14 8.56 10.73
C ARG A 52 11.95 8.30 9.82
N PHE A 53 12.19 7.85 8.59
CA PHE A 53 11.14 7.51 7.64
C PHE A 53 10.24 6.40 8.17
N PHE A 54 10.81 5.27 8.59
CA PHE A 54 10.06 4.14 9.14
C PHE A 54 9.41 4.46 10.48
N GLN A 55 10.02 5.31 11.31
CA GLN A 55 9.39 5.78 12.54
C GLN A 55 8.13 6.60 12.22
N ARG A 56 8.20 7.43 11.17
CA ARG A 56 7.08 8.30 10.76
C ARG A 56 5.91 7.53 10.18
N ILE A 57 6.15 6.43 9.46
CA ILE A 57 5.10 5.56 8.90
C ILE A 57 4.75 4.38 9.82
N GLY A 58 5.20 4.40 11.08
CA GLY A 58 4.79 3.43 12.10
C GLY A 58 5.38 2.02 11.98
N ILE A 59 6.42 1.81 11.18
CA ILE A 59 7.09 0.50 11.04
C ILE A 59 8.07 0.24 12.20
N VAL A 60 8.74 1.29 12.69
CA VAL A 60 9.67 1.18 13.82
C VAL A 60 9.33 2.15 14.94
N SER A 61 9.70 1.76 16.15
CA SER A 61 9.78 2.62 17.32
C SER A 61 11.24 2.90 17.66
N VAL A 62 11.53 4.11 18.14
CA VAL A 62 12.88 4.54 18.52
C VAL A 62 12.79 5.23 19.88
N ASP A 63 13.59 4.78 20.84
CA ASP A 63 13.65 5.39 22.16
C ASP A 63 14.64 6.59 22.23
N ASN A 64 14.89 7.07 23.44
CA ASN A 64 15.77 8.21 23.68
C ASN A 64 17.26 7.89 23.46
N GLU A 65 17.65 6.61 23.57
CA GLU A 65 19.03 6.14 23.39
C GLU A 65 19.32 5.71 21.94
N CYS A 66 18.34 5.91 21.03
CA CYS A 66 18.40 5.44 19.65
C CYS A 66 18.40 3.91 19.54
N SER A 67 17.76 3.22 20.48
CA SER A 67 17.41 1.81 20.34
C SER A 67 16.20 1.69 19.41
N VAL A 68 16.36 0.93 18.33
CA VAL A 68 15.35 0.75 17.28
C VAL A 68 14.71 -0.63 17.42
N LYS A 69 13.37 -0.67 17.38
CA LYS A 69 12.56 -1.91 17.42
C LYS A 69 11.44 -1.85 16.41
N LEU A 70 11.09 -2.99 15.81
CA LEU A 70 9.87 -3.10 15.00
C LEU A 70 8.63 -2.89 15.88
N THR A 71 7.63 -2.17 15.36
CA THR A 71 6.28 -2.11 15.95
C THR A 71 5.52 -3.41 15.64
N ASP A 72 4.26 -3.53 16.07
CA ASP A 72 3.41 -4.65 15.65
C ASP A 72 3.28 -4.74 14.12
N ILE A 73 3.07 -3.59 13.46
CA ILE A 73 3.02 -3.48 11.99
C ILE A 73 4.36 -3.90 11.37
N GLY A 74 5.48 -3.40 11.93
CA GLY A 74 6.82 -3.77 11.47
C GLY A 74 7.10 -5.26 11.61
N ASN A 75 6.70 -5.88 12.72
CA ASN A 75 6.86 -7.31 12.97
C ASN A 75 6.03 -8.16 12.02
N THR A 76 4.80 -7.74 11.70
CA THR A 76 3.99 -8.39 10.66
C THR A 76 4.72 -8.34 9.32
N LEU A 77 5.18 -7.15 8.90
CA LEU A 77 5.93 -7.00 7.65
C LEU A 77 7.21 -7.84 7.62
N PHE A 78 7.96 -7.90 8.72
CA PHE A 78 9.16 -8.73 8.85
C PHE A 78 8.85 -10.22 8.69
N LYS A 79 7.82 -10.75 9.37
CA LYS A 79 7.40 -12.15 9.22
C LYS A 79 7.00 -12.45 7.77
N THR A 80 6.19 -11.58 7.17
CA THR A 80 5.76 -11.74 5.78
C THR A 80 6.93 -11.68 4.80
N LEU A 81 7.94 -10.84 5.03
CA LEU A 81 9.14 -10.78 4.18
C LEU A 81 9.91 -12.11 4.14
N ASN A 82 9.89 -12.88 5.23
CA ASN A 82 10.54 -14.19 5.31
C ASN A 82 9.71 -15.32 4.67
N ASP A 83 8.38 -15.17 4.62
CA ASP A 83 7.45 -16.21 4.16
C ASP A 83 6.99 -16.01 2.70
N ASP A 84 6.62 -14.78 2.33
CA ASP A 84 6.03 -14.42 1.03
C ASP A 84 6.38 -12.97 0.64
N LEU A 85 7.38 -12.83 -0.23
CA LEU A 85 7.86 -11.54 -0.71
C LEU A 85 6.79 -10.74 -1.47
N ALA A 86 5.88 -11.39 -2.20
CA ALA A 86 4.84 -10.70 -2.96
C ALA A 86 3.78 -10.10 -2.02
N LEU A 87 3.41 -10.84 -0.98
CA LEU A 87 2.53 -10.34 0.07
C LEU A 87 3.20 -9.19 0.84
N ALA A 88 4.49 -9.30 1.15
CA ALA A 88 5.22 -8.24 1.84
C ALA A 88 5.28 -6.93 1.03
N LYS A 89 5.54 -7.01 -0.28
CA LYS A 89 5.47 -5.85 -1.18
C LYS A 89 4.07 -5.21 -1.16
N THR A 90 3.02 -6.03 -1.16
CA THR A 90 1.63 -5.56 -1.11
C THR A 90 1.34 -4.84 0.21
N LEU A 91 1.73 -5.41 1.35
CA LEU A 91 1.58 -4.78 2.67
C LEU A 91 2.35 -3.45 2.74
N MET A 92 3.57 -3.42 2.20
CA MET A 92 4.37 -2.20 2.16
C MET A 92 3.73 -1.12 1.28
N HIS A 93 3.16 -1.48 0.13
CA HIS A 93 2.35 -0.57 -0.70
C HIS A 93 1.17 0.01 0.09
N LEU A 94 0.41 -0.82 0.80
CA LEU A 94 -0.74 -0.40 1.60
C LEU A 94 -0.35 0.57 2.72
N ILE A 95 0.75 0.29 3.43
CA ILE A 95 1.28 1.18 4.47
C ILE A 95 1.67 2.53 3.86
N LEU A 96 2.40 2.53 2.74
CA LEU A 96 2.80 3.77 2.07
C LEU A 96 1.59 4.56 1.56
N TYR A 97 0.58 3.90 1.00
CA TYR A 97 -0.64 4.53 0.54
C TYR A 97 -1.45 5.16 1.69
N SER A 98 -1.46 4.52 2.87
CA SER A 98 -2.09 5.08 4.07
C SER A 98 -1.33 6.28 4.63
N GLU A 99 -0.02 6.09 4.87
CA GLU A 99 0.78 6.97 5.72
C GLU A 99 1.55 8.06 4.95
N LEU A 100 1.73 7.92 3.64
CA LEU A 100 2.52 8.85 2.82
C LEU A 100 1.63 9.57 1.79
N PRO A 101 1.14 10.80 2.08
CA PRO A 101 0.21 11.53 1.21
C PRO A 101 0.70 11.71 -0.23
N HIS A 102 2.01 11.94 -0.41
CA HIS A 102 2.60 12.10 -1.74
C HIS A 102 2.59 10.80 -2.55
N TYR A 103 2.76 9.66 -1.89
CA TYR A 103 2.67 8.34 -2.53
C TYR A 103 1.23 8.02 -2.91
N ARG A 104 0.27 8.27 -1.99
CA ARG A 104 -1.15 8.16 -2.30
C ARG A 104 -1.56 8.99 -3.52
N LEU A 105 -1.17 10.27 -3.53
CA LEU A 105 -1.48 11.17 -4.64
C LEU A 105 -0.88 10.69 -5.97
N LEU A 106 0.36 10.18 -5.96
CA LEU A 106 0.98 9.56 -7.15
C LEU A 106 0.11 8.43 -7.69
N ILE A 107 -0.28 7.48 -6.84
CA ILE A 107 -1.07 6.31 -7.24
C ILE A 107 -2.47 6.71 -7.72
N ASP A 108 -3.12 7.67 -7.05
CA ASP A 108 -4.44 8.17 -7.45
C ASP A 108 -4.40 8.82 -8.84
N VAL A 109 -3.42 9.68 -9.11
CA VAL A 109 -3.29 10.36 -10.42
C VAL A 109 -3.01 9.37 -11.54
N ILE A 110 -2.14 8.36 -11.31
CA ILE A 110 -1.90 7.30 -12.31
C ILE A 110 -3.21 6.53 -12.57
N SER A 111 -3.91 6.13 -11.51
CA SER A 111 -5.15 5.35 -11.59
C SER A 111 -6.25 6.07 -12.38
N GLU A 112 -6.39 7.38 -12.18
CA GLU A 112 -7.41 8.20 -12.86
C GLU A 112 -7.09 8.45 -14.34
N ASN A 113 -5.82 8.47 -14.72
CA ASN A 113 -5.38 8.79 -16.10
C ASN A 113 -5.02 7.53 -16.92
N GLY A 114 -5.00 6.35 -16.30
CA GLY A 114 -4.60 5.09 -16.95
C GLY A 114 -3.10 5.09 -17.28
N THR A 115 -2.76 5.23 -18.55
CA THR A 115 -1.36 5.27 -19.00
C THR A 115 -0.95 6.69 -19.31
N VAL A 116 -0.05 7.26 -18.52
CA VAL A 116 0.38 8.68 -18.57
C VAL A 116 1.89 8.79 -18.78
N SER A 117 2.38 9.89 -19.38
CA SER A 117 3.82 10.10 -19.48
C SER A 117 4.45 10.50 -18.14
N VAL A 118 5.72 10.20 -17.91
CA VAL A 118 6.42 10.55 -16.65
C VAL A 118 6.41 12.07 -16.43
N ASP A 119 6.59 12.87 -17.48
CA ASP A 119 6.62 14.34 -17.36
C ASP A 119 5.22 14.90 -17.05
N GLU A 120 4.20 14.45 -17.79
CA GLU A 120 2.81 14.87 -17.60
C GLU A 120 2.28 14.46 -16.21
N LEU A 121 2.67 13.29 -15.72
CA LEU A 121 2.31 12.83 -14.39
C LEU A 121 2.88 13.75 -13.30
N HIS A 122 4.12 14.24 -13.47
CA HIS A 122 4.75 15.16 -12.52
C HIS A 122 4.00 16.50 -12.46
N GLU A 123 3.59 17.01 -13.62
CA GLU A 123 2.81 18.24 -13.73
C GLU A 123 1.43 18.10 -13.07
N LYS A 124 0.70 17.02 -13.36
CA LYS A 124 -0.63 16.74 -12.78
C LYS A 124 -0.58 16.62 -11.25
N ILE A 125 0.43 15.93 -10.71
CA ILE A 125 0.63 15.82 -9.25
C ILE A 125 0.86 17.20 -8.64
N ASN A 126 1.77 17.99 -9.21
CA ASN A 126 2.07 19.33 -8.69
C ASN A 126 0.91 20.31 -8.85
N GLN A 127 0.08 20.18 -9.90
CA GLN A 127 -1.16 20.91 -10.03
C GLN A 127 -2.10 20.61 -8.85
N ARG A 128 -2.36 19.32 -8.59
CA ARG A 128 -3.26 18.88 -7.50
C ARG A 128 -2.72 19.24 -6.11
N MET A 129 -1.40 19.23 -5.92
CA MET A 129 -0.78 19.72 -4.69
C MET A 129 -1.00 21.21 -4.48
N ARG A 130 -0.87 22.02 -5.53
CA ARG A 130 -1.07 23.48 -5.47
C ARG A 130 -2.52 23.88 -5.20
N GLU A 131 -3.48 23.11 -5.72
CA GLU A 131 -4.91 23.27 -5.42
C GLU A 131 -5.21 23.06 -3.93
N LEU A 132 -4.52 22.11 -3.28
CA LEU A 132 -4.67 21.83 -1.85
C LEU A 132 -3.87 22.81 -0.97
N SER A 133 -2.69 23.21 -1.42
CA SER A 133 -1.79 24.13 -0.72
C SER A 133 -0.89 24.85 -1.73
N PRO A 134 -1.08 26.14 -2.01
CA PRO A 134 -0.37 26.86 -3.08
C PRO A 134 1.17 26.83 -3.00
N THR A 135 1.72 26.64 -1.80
CA THR A 135 3.17 26.56 -1.55
C THR A 135 3.73 25.14 -1.58
N ALA A 136 2.89 24.12 -1.73
CA ALA A 136 3.31 22.72 -1.75
C ALA A 136 3.82 22.35 -3.15
N TRP A 137 4.97 21.67 -3.18
CA TRP A 137 5.62 21.23 -4.41
C TRP A 137 6.38 19.93 -4.18
N LEU A 138 6.30 19.01 -5.14
CA LEU A 138 7.09 17.80 -5.20
C LEU A 138 8.25 18.00 -6.19
N ASN A 139 9.48 18.09 -5.66
CA ASN A 139 10.66 18.22 -6.49
C ASN A 139 10.97 16.94 -7.30
N ASP A 140 11.71 17.09 -8.40
CA ASP A 140 12.04 16.01 -9.33
C ASP A 140 12.75 14.82 -8.66
N VAL A 141 13.60 15.10 -7.66
CA VAL A 141 14.34 14.07 -6.92
C VAL A 141 13.39 13.18 -6.11
N ALA A 142 12.48 13.79 -5.35
CA ALA A 142 11.47 13.09 -4.56
C ALA A 142 10.44 12.39 -5.45
N TYR A 143 10.06 13.02 -6.56
CA TYR A 143 9.18 12.44 -7.57
C TYR A 143 9.75 11.14 -8.15
N LYS A 144 11.00 11.17 -8.64
CA LYS A 144 11.70 9.98 -9.15
C LYS A 144 11.85 8.89 -8.09
N ALA A 145 12.09 9.26 -6.82
CA ALA A 145 12.15 8.30 -5.73
C ALA A 145 10.80 7.61 -5.48
N LEU A 146 9.67 8.33 -5.56
CA LEU A 146 8.34 7.73 -5.41
C LEU A 146 8.00 6.79 -6.56
N ILE A 147 8.30 7.18 -7.81
CA ILE A 147 8.13 6.30 -8.97
C ILE A 147 8.98 5.04 -8.81
N GLY A 148 10.27 5.19 -8.49
CA GLY A 148 11.16 4.04 -8.29
C GLY A 148 10.63 3.10 -7.20
N LEU A 149 10.18 3.65 -6.07
CA LEU A 149 9.61 2.85 -4.99
C LEU A 149 8.32 2.12 -5.41
N ALA A 150 7.41 2.79 -6.13
CA ALA A 150 6.20 2.15 -6.63
C ALA A 150 6.50 1.07 -7.68
N ALA A 151 7.51 1.29 -8.53
CA ALA A 151 7.94 0.31 -9.52
C ALA A 151 8.57 -0.92 -8.85
N ASP A 152 9.46 -0.72 -7.88
CA ASP A 152 10.11 -1.80 -7.11
C ASP A 152 9.09 -2.64 -6.32
N LEU A 153 8.02 -2.01 -5.83
CA LEU A 153 6.90 -2.67 -5.15
C LEU A 153 5.94 -3.40 -6.09
N ASP A 154 6.20 -3.40 -7.41
CA ASP A 154 5.32 -3.94 -8.44
C ASP A 154 3.91 -3.33 -8.45
N VAL A 155 3.81 -2.06 -8.05
CA VAL A 155 2.57 -1.27 -8.01
C VAL A 155 2.34 -0.54 -9.33
N ILE A 156 3.42 -0.16 -10.02
CA ILE A 156 3.35 0.50 -11.33
C ILE A 156 4.26 -0.21 -12.33
N GLU A 157 3.95 -0.05 -13.60
CA GLU A 157 4.80 -0.42 -14.71
C GLU A 157 5.33 0.84 -15.39
N VAL A 158 6.62 0.83 -15.74
CA VAL A 158 7.26 1.92 -16.47
C VAL A 158 7.80 1.34 -17.77
N VAL A 159 7.21 1.74 -18.90
CA VAL A 159 7.62 1.33 -20.26
C VAL A 159 8.01 2.57 -21.05
N GLY A 160 9.31 2.71 -21.34
CA GLY A 160 9.83 3.93 -21.95
C GLY A 160 9.55 5.14 -21.06
N ASN A 161 8.85 6.15 -21.60
CA ASN A 161 8.43 7.35 -20.86
C ASN A 161 7.00 7.26 -20.31
N ARG A 162 6.37 6.07 -20.27
CA ARG A 162 4.99 5.90 -19.84
C ARG A 162 4.89 5.11 -18.54
N VAL A 163 3.96 5.51 -17.69
CA VAL A 163 3.65 4.90 -16.41
C VAL A 163 2.18 4.48 -16.39
N SER A 164 1.93 3.27 -15.89
CA SER A 164 0.59 2.72 -15.65
C SER A 164 0.57 1.95 -14.32
N ILE A 165 -0.62 1.74 -13.76
CA ILE A 165 -0.77 0.93 -12.53
C ILE A 165 -0.69 -0.56 -12.85
N LYS A 166 0.05 -1.31 -12.04
CA LYS A 166 0.07 -2.78 -12.06
C LYS A 166 -1.07 -3.33 -11.19
N TYR A 167 -1.64 -4.44 -11.64
CA TYR A 167 -2.91 -5.02 -11.20
C TYR A 167 -3.04 -5.32 -9.70
N VAL A 168 -1.94 -5.64 -8.99
CA VAL A 168 -1.95 -6.03 -7.56
C VAL A 168 -2.35 -4.87 -6.64
N ALA A 169 -1.95 -3.66 -6.98
CA ALA A 169 -2.24 -2.46 -6.19
C ALA A 169 -3.70 -2.04 -6.30
N SER A 170 -4.26 -2.10 -7.51
CA SER A 170 -5.67 -1.78 -7.76
C SER A 170 -6.61 -2.75 -7.03
N VAL A 171 -6.25 -4.04 -6.92
CA VAL A 171 -7.01 -5.03 -6.13
C VAL A 171 -7.04 -4.64 -4.67
N SER A 172 -5.89 -4.29 -4.10
CA SER A 172 -5.75 -3.97 -2.68
C SER A 172 -6.53 -2.70 -2.32
N GLU A 173 -6.52 -1.69 -3.20
CA GLU A 173 -7.31 -0.48 -3.00
C GLU A 173 -8.83 -0.73 -3.15
N CYS A 174 -9.25 -1.61 -4.06
CA CYS A 174 -10.64 -2.03 -4.14
C CYS A 174 -11.12 -2.71 -2.86
N ILE A 175 -10.29 -3.54 -2.23
CA ILE A 175 -10.61 -4.17 -0.94
C ILE A 175 -10.76 -3.11 0.15
N ARG A 176 -9.76 -2.24 0.27
CA ARG A 176 -9.74 -1.19 1.30
C ARG A 176 -10.94 -0.26 1.22
N ARG A 177 -11.31 0.22 0.02
CA ARG A 177 -12.47 1.11 -0.19
C ARG A 177 -13.80 0.44 0.14
N SER A 178 -13.86 -0.88 0.02
CA SER A 178 -15.09 -1.64 0.18
C SER A 178 -15.36 -2.03 1.63
N ILE A 179 -14.34 -1.97 2.50
CA ILE A 179 -14.48 -2.23 3.93
C ILE A 179 -14.80 -0.93 4.68
N VAL A 180 -15.85 -0.95 5.49
CA VAL A 180 -16.25 0.15 6.40
C VAL A 180 -16.31 -0.35 7.84
N ILE A 181 -16.11 0.53 8.81
CA ILE A 181 -16.25 0.19 10.23
C ILE A 181 -17.61 0.68 10.74
N LEU A 182 -18.43 -0.24 11.24
CA LEU A 182 -19.75 0.03 11.82
C LEU A 182 -19.85 -0.66 13.19
N GLY A 183 -20.04 0.11 14.25
CA GLY A 183 -20.18 -0.44 15.61
C GLY A 183 -18.98 -1.27 16.09
N GLY A 184 -17.76 -0.93 15.63
CA GLY A 184 -16.53 -1.68 15.92
C GLY A 184 -16.33 -2.93 15.05
N GLN A 185 -17.27 -3.26 14.17
CA GLN A 185 -17.16 -4.37 13.23
C GLN A 185 -16.74 -3.87 11.85
N ARG A 186 -15.88 -4.64 11.16
CA ARG A 186 -15.52 -4.39 9.76
C ARG A 186 -16.55 -5.03 8.85
N ILE A 187 -17.14 -4.23 7.98
CA ILE A 187 -18.17 -4.64 7.02
C ILE A 187 -17.64 -4.43 5.61
N LEU A 188 -17.48 -5.51 4.85
CA LEU A 188 -17.19 -5.49 3.43
C LEU A 188 -18.49 -5.31 2.64
N ARG A 189 -18.53 -4.25 1.83
CA ARG A 189 -19.58 -3.98 0.84
C ARG A 189 -19.23 -4.72 -0.45
N PHE A 190 -19.84 -5.87 -0.68
CA PHE A 190 -19.45 -6.77 -1.76
C PHE A 190 -19.68 -6.16 -3.14
N ASP A 191 -20.76 -5.39 -3.31
CA ASP A 191 -21.06 -4.73 -4.58
C ASP A 191 -20.03 -3.64 -4.91
N ASP A 192 -19.58 -2.87 -3.92
CA ASP A 192 -18.53 -1.87 -4.09
C ASP A 192 -17.19 -2.52 -4.48
N LEU A 193 -16.87 -3.65 -3.82
CA LEU A 193 -15.68 -4.45 -4.12
C LEU A 193 -15.74 -5.00 -5.54
N SER A 194 -16.86 -5.64 -5.88
CA SER A 194 -17.08 -6.23 -7.20
C SER A 194 -17.03 -5.17 -8.31
N ASN A 195 -17.69 -4.03 -8.12
CA ASN A 195 -17.71 -2.94 -9.09
C ASN A 195 -16.31 -2.34 -9.28
N CYS A 196 -15.59 -2.10 -8.19
CA CYS A 196 -14.20 -1.62 -8.26
C CYS A 196 -13.31 -2.65 -8.98
N LEU A 197 -13.36 -3.92 -8.58
CA LEU A 197 -12.59 -4.97 -9.21
C LEU A 197 -12.98 -5.16 -10.68
N ARG A 198 -14.23 -4.96 -11.10
CA ARG A 198 -14.64 -5.02 -12.52
C ARG A 198 -14.04 -3.90 -13.38
N GLN A 199 -13.79 -2.73 -12.79
CA GLN A 199 -13.05 -1.66 -13.48
C GLN A 199 -11.59 -2.07 -13.74
N VAL A 200 -11.05 -2.97 -12.89
CA VAL A 200 -9.71 -3.55 -13.03
C VAL A 200 -9.71 -4.82 -13.90
N PHE A 201 -10.77 -5.65 -13.80
CA PHE A 201 -10.93 -6.96 -14.44
C PHE A 201 -12.27 -7.05 -15.16
N ARG A 202 -12.29 -6.79 -16.48
CA ARG A 202 -13.53 -6.77 -17.28
C ARG A 202 -14.36 -8.08 -17.21
N ASN A 203 -13.72 -9.22 -16.92
CA ASN A 203 -14.34 -10.55 -16.89
C ASN A 203 -14.44 -11.17 -15.48
N LEU A 204 -14.52 -10.35 -14.44
CA LEU A 204 -14.61 -10.84 -13.05
C LEU A 204 -15.94 -11.58 -12.79
N ASP A 205 -15.86 -12.86 -12.42
CA ASP A 205 -17.01 -13.63 -11.94
C ASP A 205 -17.25 -13.38 -10.44
N ASN A 206 -18.35 -12.68 -10.14
CA ASN A 206 -18.78 -12.41 -8.77
C ASN A 206 -19.08 -13.67 -7.96
N THR A 207 -19.46 -14.76 -8.62
CA THR A 207 -19.78 -16.02 -7.95
C THR A 207 -18.51 -16.69 -7.44
N SER A 208 -17.48 -16.76 -8.27
CA SER A 208 -16.14 -17.22 -7.87
C SER A 208 -15.52 -16.32 -6.80
N LEU A 209 -15.70 -15.00 -6.90
CA LEU A 209 -15.19 -14.04 -5.91
C LEU A 209 -15.83 -14.24 -4.53
N ILE A 210 -17.17 -14.31 -4.47
CA ILE A 210 -17.88 -14.46 -3.18
C ILE A 210 -17.63 -15.84 -2.56
N ASN A 211 -17.59 -16.89 -3.36
CA ASN A 211 -17.27 -18.24 -2.89
C ASN A 211 -15.82 -18.33 -2.39
N GLY A 212 -14.89 -17.62 -3.04
CA GLY A 212 -13.48 -17.60 -2.67
C GLY A 212 -13.21 -16.98 -1.29
N ILE A 213 -14.04 -16.03 -0.85
CA ILE A 213 -13.89 -15.34 0.44
C ILE A 213 -14.78 -15.88 1.55
N GLY A 214 -15.60 -16.91 1.28
CA GLY A 214 -16.66 -17.38 2.18
C GLY A 214 -16.18 -17.77 3.58
N ASP A 215 -14.97 -18.33 3.71
CA ASP A 215 -14.39 -18.71 5.00
C ASP A 215 -13.88 -17.50 5.82
N CYS A 216 -13.71 -16.35 5.15
CA CYS A 216 -13.13 -15.14 5.75
C CYS A 216 -14.18 -14.13 6.21
N VAL A 217 -15.46 -14.38 5.86
CA VAL A 217 -16.56 -13.43 6.04
C VAL A 217 -17.84 -14.12 6.52
N GLU A 218 -18.67 -13.37 7.23
CA GLU A 218 -19.99 -13.79 7.66
C GLU A 218 -21.06 -12.94 6.94
N PRO A 219 -21.99 -13.54 6.18
CA PRO A 219 -22.99 -12.77 5.44
C PRO A 219 -23.97 -12.09 6.39
N ILE A 220 -24.15 -10.79 6.21
CA ILE A 220 -25.18 -10.04 6.95
C ILE A 220 -26.48 -10.21 6.16
N MET A 221 -27.29 -11.17 6.58
CA MET A 221 -28.60 -11.42 6.00
C MET A 221 -29.65 -10.55 6.69
N ALA A 222 -30.37 -9.74 5.92
CA ALA A 222 -31.62 -9.16 6.41
C ALA A 222 -32.63 -10.31 6.65
N PRO A 223 -33.52 -10.22 7.66
CA PRO A 223 -34.43 -11.30 8.06
C PRO A 223 -35.45 -11.78 7.01
N ASN A 224 -35.39 -11.28 5.77
CA ASN A 224 -36.00 -11.87 4.58
C ASN A 224 -35.36 -11.17 3.37
N PRO A 225 -34.61 -11.88 2.50
CA PRO A 225 -35.20 -12.26 1.21
C PRO A 225 -34.80 -13.66 0.70
N VAL A 226 -35.77 -14.34 0.09
CA VAL A 226 -35.57 -15.49 -0.80
C VAL A 226 -34.60 -15.08 -1.93
N ASN A 227 -33.47 -15.76 -2.04
CA ASN A 227 -32.38 -15.55 -3.02
C ASN A 227 -31.54 -14.26 -2.89
N ALA A 228 -31.37 -13.72 -1.69
CA ALA A 228 -30.47 -12.57 -1.51
C ALA A 228 -28.99 -13.00 -1.46
N ARG A 229 -28.21 -12.60 -2.48
CA ARG A 229 -26.76 -12.47 -2.28
C ARG A 229 -26.55 -11.34 -1.27
N SER A 230 -25.83 -11.61 -0.19
CA SER A 230 -25.57 -10.63 0.86
C SER A 230 -24.66 -9.52 0.29
N ALA A 231 -25.23 -8.33 0.07
CA ALA A 231 -24.50 -7.14 -0.35
C ALA A 231 -23.46 -6.68 0.69
N TYR A 232 -23.66 -7.08 1.95
CA TYR A 232 -22.81 -6.74 3.09
C TYR A 232 -22.31 -8.01 3.77
N LEU A 233 -21.02 -8.03 4.07
CA LEU A 233 -20.30 -9.16 4.63
C LEU A 233 -19.54 -8.67 5.85
N LYS A 234 -19.76 -9.24 7.03
CA LYS A 234 -18.94 -8.97 8.20
C LYS A 234 -17.59 -9.66 8.01
N VAL A 235 -16.49 -8.93 8.13
CA VAL A 235 -15.14 -9.46 7.96
C VAL A 235 -14.73 -10.17 9.25
N ILE A 236 -14.46 -11.47 9.16
CA ILE A 236 -13.94 -12.29 10.28
C ILE A 236 -12.41 -12.17 10.30
N ASP A 237 -11.79 -12.28 9.13
CA ASP A 237 -10.34 -12.21 8.93
C ASP A 237 -10.04 -11.44 7.63
N GLU A 238 -9.44 -10.26 7.78
CA GLU A 238 -9.12 -9.36 6.67
C GLU A 238 -7.95 -9.87 5.83
N ASP A 239 -6.95 -10.49 6.45
CA ASP A 239 -5.79 -11.04 5.74
C ASP A 239 -6.21 -12.24 4.89
N CYS A 240 -7.15 -13.05 5.41
CA CYS A 240 -7.82 -14.10 4.65
C CYS A 240 -8.57 -13.53 3.43
N VAL A 241 -9.38 -12.47 3.62
CA VAL A 241 -10.11 -11.81 2.51
C VAL A 241 -9.13 -11.34 1.42
N ILE A 242 -8.07 -10.63 1.81
CA ILE A 242 -7.06 -10.11 0.88
C ILE A 242 -6.41 -11.26 0.11
N ARG A 243 -5.90 -12.27 0.81
CA ARG A 243 -5.24 -13.43 0.21
C ARG A 243 -6.15 -14.18 -0.77
N ARG A 244 -7.42 -14.37 -0.41
CA ARG A 244 -8.38 -15.07 -1.26
C ARG A 244 -8.74 -14.26 -2.50
N ILE A 245 -8.99 -12.96 -2.38
CA ILE A 245 -9.31 -12.09 -3.52
C ILE A 245 -8.14 -12.03 -4.49
N VAL A 246 -6.93 -11.79 -3.97
CA VAL A 246 -5.69 -11.82 -4.78
C VAL A 246 -5.61 -13.15 -5.53
N ASN A 247 -5.71 -14.30 -4.85
CA ASN A 247 -5.63 -15.61 -5.50
C ASN A 247 -6.72 -15.86 -6.55
N THR A 248 -7.97 -15.45 -6.30
CA THR A 248 -9.08 -15.63 -7.25
C THR A 248 -8.87 -14.78 -8.50
N VAL A 249 -8.47 -13.53 -8.30
CA VAL A 249 -8.26 -12.57 -9.38
C VAL A 249 -7.05 -12.98 -10.25
N PHE A 250 -5.93 -13.37 -9.64
CA PHE A 250 -4.72 -13.78 -10.38
C PHE A 250 -4.82 -15.15 -11.06
N LYS A 251 -5.84 -15.98 -10.74
CA LYS A 251 -6.13 -17.24 -11.44
C LYS A 251 -7.01 -17.06 -12.68
N THR A 252 -7.58 -15.88 -12.89
CA THR A 252 -8.43 -15.60 -14.04
C THR A 252 -7.55 -15.27 -15.26
N PRO A 253 -7.67 -15.96 -16.40
CA PRO A 253 -6.83 -15.66 -17.57
C PRO A 253 -7.03 -14.21 -18.03
N PHE A 254 -5.91 -13.49 -18.11
CA PHE A 254 -5.88 -12.08 -18.49
C PHE A 254 -6.07 -11.94 -20.01
N SER A 255 -7.08 -11.19 -20.43
CA SER A 255 -7.19 -10.69 -21.80
C SER A 255 -6.98 -9.17 -21.76
N PRO A 256 -5.83 -8.65 -22.22
CA PRO A 256 -5.67 -7.22 -22.41
C PRO A 256 -6.66 -6.75 -23.49
N GLY A 257 -7.32 -5.63 -23.22
CA GLY A 257 -8.04 -4.86 -24.23
C GLY A 257 -7.19 -3.71 -24.73
#